data_AF-A0A1Q3X0R9-F1
#
_entry.id   AF-A0A1Q3X0R9-F1
#
_cell.length_a   1.000
_cell.length_b   1.000
_cell.length_c   1.000
_cell.angle_alpha   90.00
_cell.angle_beta   90.00
_cell.angle_gamma   90.00
#
_symmetry.space_group_name_H-M   'P 1'
#
loop_
_entity.id
_entity.type
_entity.pdbx_description
1 polymer ?
#
loop_
_entity_poly.entity_id
_entity_poly.type
_entity_poly.pdbx_seq_one_letter_code
_entity_poly.pdbx_strand_id
1 'polypeptide(L)'
;MAVHLISYLKEQFTPAVIDQLGLELNESSATIQKVIDGALPTLLGGLTRRIQATGGATALIHFLDNNDYRNTPLDLSQVIGNQLATAEATASGRDFLNHIFGDNLTNVTELISLYGGAKPQSAFEVLAQISTILMGILGRQEQEKGLTAENLKTLLLGQATEFRQMLPKGLEEVGRLMGFDELVTPAGPQTEVQGTDNLSNNVINPNIPKSPEGERRHENVRWLRWAMVAIAVLVLALLIQKCSQNQNGTDGVSTDSTRTVESNAVEDTSAATKQSIEEANGQTTDSTASGPLGTRDSSGSNR
;
A
#
# COMPACT_ATOMS: atom_id res chain seq x y z
N MET A 1 19.11 13.59 23.21
CA MET A 1 18.16 14.72 23.27
C MET A 1 16.97 14.31 22.42
N ALA A 2 15.71 14.55 22.82
CA ALA A 2 14.57 14.06 22.03
C ALA A 2 14.62 14.64 20.60
N VAL A 3 14.58 13.76 19.61
CA VAL A 3 14.49 14.20 18.21
C VAL A 3 13.11 14.80 18.01
N HIS A 4 13.06 16.12 17.83
CA HIS A 4 11.84 16.82 17.48
C HIS A 4 11.54 16.59 16.00
N LEU A 5 10.65 15.63 15.71
CA LEU A 5 10.22 15.30 14.35
C LEU A 5 9.71 16.53 13.60
N ILE A 6 9.04 17.43 14.31
CA ILE A 6 8.57 18.71 13.79
C ILE A 6 9.72 19.60 13.31
N SER A 7 10.81 19.72 14.07
CA SER A 7 11.96 20.55 13.71
C SER A 7 12.65 20.00 12.47
N TYR A 8 12.83 18.68 12.41
CA TYR A 8 13.41 18.03 11.23
C TYR A 8 12.56 18.25 9.97
N LEU A 9 11.24 18.12 10.09
CA LEU A 9 10.34 18.41 8.97
C LEU A 9 10.40 19.88 8.56
N LYS A 10 10.42 20.81 9.53
CA LYS A 10 10.56 22.25 9.26
C LYS A 10 11.85 22.60 8.54
N GLU A 11 12.95 21.92 8.85
CA GLU A 11 14.24 22.11 8.17
C GLU A 11 14.20 21.74 6.68
N GLN A 12 13.28 20.86 6.26
CA GLN A 12 13.08 20.54 4.83
C GLN A 12 12.37 21.68 4.07
N PHE A 13 11.60 22.53 4.76
CA PHE A 13 10.92 23.69 4.17
C PHE A 13 11.81 24.92 4.17
N THR A 14 12.89 24.87 3.38
CA THR A 14 13.75 26.03 3.19
C THR A 14 13.00 27.16 2.47
N PRO A 15 13.39 28.45 2.64
CA PRO A 15 12.76 29.56 1.94
C PRO A 15 12.69 29.38 0.41
N ALA A 16 13.73 28.79 -0.18
CA ALA A 16 13.77 28.49 -1.62
C ALA A 16 12.70 27.47 -2.05
N VAL A 17 12.46 26.44 -1.23
CA VAL A 17 11.40 25.45 -1.44
C VAL A 17 10.01 26.11 -1.32
N ILE A 18 9.83 26.99 -0.33
CA ILE A 18 8.58 27.73 -0.13
C ILE A 18 8.28 28.65 -1.32
N ASP A 19 9.28 29.37 -1.80
CA ASP A 19 9.15 30.26 -2.96
C ASP A 19 8.78 29.48 -4.23
N GLN A 20 9.44 28.34 -4.44
CA GLN A 20 9.18 27.48 -5.59
C GLN A 20 7.78 26.84 -5.54
N LEU A 21 7.33 26.39 -4.37
CA LEU A 21 5.95 25.95 -4.16
C LEU A 21 4.95 27.08 -4.42
N GLY A 22 5.26 28.31 -4.01
CA GLY A 22 4.44 29.49 -4.31
C GLY A 22 4.29 29.72 -5.82
N LEU A 23 5.37 29.57 -6.58
CA LEU A 23 5.36 29.68 -8.03
C LEU A 23 4.55 28.57 -8.70
N GLU A 24 4.74 27.31 -8.29
CA GLU A 24 4.05 26.14 -8.86
C GLU A 24 2.54 26.17 -8.56
N LEU A 25 2.17 26.58 -7.34
CA LEU A 25 0.79 26.60 -6.86
C LEU A 25 0.06 27.92 -7.16
N ASN A 26 0.77 28.91 -7.71
CA ASN A 26 0.29 30.27 -7.92
C ASN A 26 -0.30 30.86 -6.62
N GLU A 27 0.49 30.81 -5.55
CA GLU A 27 0.21 31.32 -4.21
C GLU A 27 1.39 32.17 -3.71
N SER A 28 1.17 33.03 -2.71
CA SER A 28 2.28 33.81 -2.13
C SER A 28 3.13 32.93 -1.20
N SER A 29 4.45 33.16 -1.13
CA SER A 29 5.34 32.44 -0.19
C SER A 29 4.87 32.56 1.26
N ALA A 30 4.31 33.71 1.64
CA ALA A 30 3.73 33.93 2.98
C ALA A 30 2.48 33.06 3.23
N THR A 31 1.63 32.88 2.21
CA THR A 31 0.48 31.97 2.25
C THR A 31 0.94 30.53 2.43
N ILE A 32 1.90 30.08 1.62
CA ILE A 32 2.45 28.71 1.70
C ILE A 32 3.11 28.46 3.06
N GLN A 33 3.90 29.40 3.57
CA GLN A 33 4.53 29.28 4.88
C GLN A 33 3.48 29.11 6.00
N LYS A 34 2.40 29.90 5.98
CA LYS A 34 1.29 29.73 6.92
C LYS A 34 0.64 28.36 6.79
N VAL A 35 0.37 27.90 5.57
CA VAL A 35 -0.18 26.56 5.34
C VAL A 35 0.73 25.50 5.96
N ILE A 36 2.05 25.57 5.76
CA ILE A 36 3.03 24.63 6.34
C ILE A 36 2.99 24.67 7.88
N ASP A 37 2.97 25.86 8.47
CA ASP A 37 2.92 26.05 9.93
C ASP A 37 1.66 25.44 10.56
N GLY A 38 0.54 25.40 9.84
CA GLY A 38 -0.69 24.74 10.28
C GLY A 38 -0.76 23.25 9.92
N ALA A 39 -0.26 22.88 8.75
CA ALA A 39 -0.31 21.53 8.21
C ALA A 39 0.58 20.56 8.99
N LEU A 40 1.78 20.97 9.38
CA LEU A 40 2.72 20.13 10.12
C LEU A 40 2.17 19.63 11.48
N PRO A 41 1.74 20.51 12.41
CA PRO A 41 1.18 20.04 13.68
C PRO A 41 -0.13 19.27 13.47
N THR A 42 -0.92 19.63 12.46
CA THR A 42 -2.15 18.91 12.10
C THR A 42 -1.87 17.48 11.64
N LEU A 43 -0.87 17.28 10.77
CA LEU A 43 -0.47 15.97 10.28
C LEU A 43 0.06 15.09 11.41
N LEU A 44 0.94 15.63 12.26
CA LEU A 44 1.50 14.90 13.39
C LEU A 44 0.44 14.57 14.45
N GLY A 45 -0.47 15.52 14.75
CA GLY A 45 -1.62 15.29 15.61
C GLY A 45 -2.54 14.21 15.04
N GLY A 46 -2.84 14.28 13.75
CA GLY A 46 -3.67 13.31 13.03
C GLY A 46 -3.08 11.91 13.08
N LEU A 47 -1.77 11.81 12.81
CA LEU A 47 -1.03 10.56 12.90
C LEU A 47 -1.04 10.00 14.32
N THR A 48 -0.83 10.85 15.33
CA THR A 48 -0.87 10.46 16.74
C THR A 48 -2.26 9.97 17.14
N ARG A 49 -3.34 10.60 16.68
CA ARG A 49 -4.70 10.11 16.90
C ARG A 49 -4.93 8.77 16.19
N ARG A 50 -4.41 8.61 14.97
CA ARG A 50 -4.56 7.38 14.20
C ARG A 50 -3.89 6.19 14.89
N ILE A 51 -2.68 6.35 15.43
CA ILE A 51 -1.99 5.25 16.13
C ILE A 51 -2.59 4.92 17.50
N GLN A 52 -3.30 5.87 18.13
CA GLN A 52 -4.05 5.64 19.37
C GLN A 52 -5.28 4.78 19.13
N ALA A 53 -5.89 4.88 17.95
CA ALA A 53 -7.02 4.04 17.59
C ALA A 53 -6.63 2.55 17.64
N THR A 54 -7.58 1.70 18.03
CA THR A 54 -7.35 0.25 18.15
C THR A 54 -6.84 -0.32 16.84
N GLY A 55 -5.64 -0.90 16.85
CA GLY A 55 -4.98 -1.46 15.67
C GLY A 55 -4.37 -0.45 14.69
N GLY A 56 -4.51 0.86 14.94
CA GLY A 56 -4.06 1.91 14.01
C GLY A 56 -2.54 1.94 13.81
N ALA A 57 -1.76 1.74 14.87
CA ALA A 57 -0.30 1.64 14.76
C ALA A 57 0.13 0.40 13.93
N THR A 58 -0.54 -0.73 14.10
CA THR A 58 -0.28 -1.95 13.32
C THR A 58 -0.67 -1.75 11.86
N ALA A 59 -1.81 -1.11 11.58
CA ALA A 59 -2.25 -0.78 10.23
C ALA A 59 -1.26 0.15 9.52
N LEU A 60 -0.69 1.11 10.25
CA LEU A 60 0.33 2.02 9.74
C LEU A 60 1.64 1.28 9.43
N ILE A 61 2.12 0.41 10.31
CA ILE A 61 3.31 -0.41 10.03
C ILE A 61 3.07 -1.30 8.80
N HIS A 62 1.90 -1.93 8.67
CA HIS A 62 1.56 -2.70 7.47
C HIS A 62 1.52 -1.84 6.21
N PHE A 63 1.00 -0.62 6.30
CA PHE A 63 1.02 0.32 5.18
C PHE A 63 2.46 0.65 4.76
N LEU A 64 3.37 0.78 5.72
CA LEU A 64 4.79 1.02 5.45
C LEU A 64 5.48 -0.25 4.87
N ASP A 65 5.24 -1.45 5.42
CA ASP A 65 5.82 -2.71 4.93
C ASP A 65 5.49 -2.99 3.44
N ASN A 66 4.33 -2.50 2.97
CA ASN A 66 3.85 -2.74 1.61
C ASN A 66 4.50 -1.86 0.53
N ASN A 67 5.32 -0.88 0.89
CA ASN A 67 5.90 0.10 -0.04
C ASN A 67 7.43 0.13 0.05
N ASP A 68 8.10 0.39 -1.09
CA ASP A 68 9.55 0.58 -1.12
C ASP A 68 9.92 2.05 -0.92
N TYR A 69 10.47 2.39 0.25
CA TYR A 69 10.86 3.74 0.60
C TYR A 69 12.31 4.11 0.27
N ARG A 70 13.08 3.18 -0.31
CA ARG A 70 14.50 3.42 -0.66
C ARG A 70 14.69 4.54 -1.65
N ASN A 71 13.71 4.72 -2.55
CA ASN A 71 13.70 5.77 -3.56
C ASN A 71 12.75 6.92 -3.21
N THR A 72 12.05 6.86 -2.07
CA THR A 72 11.17 7.96 -1.66
C THR A 72 12.01 9.18 -1.30
N PRO A 73 11.67 10.36 -1.85
CA PRO A 73 12.32 11.61 -1.52
C PRO A 73 12.26 11.90 -0.02
N LEU A 74 13.41 12.20 0.57
CA LEU A 74 13.55 12.68 1.96
C LEU A 74 13.55 14.20 2.05
N ASP A 75 13.76 14.86 0.91
CA ASP A 75 13.88 16.30 0.76
C ASP A 75 13.02 16.73 -0.43
N LEU A 76 12.28 17.82 -0.25
CA LEU A 76 11.45 18.44 -1.28
C LEU A 76 12.26 18.94 -2.47
N SER A 77 13.52 19.30 -2.27
CA SER A 77 14.41 19.70 -3.36
C SER A 77 14.58 18.63 -4.45
N GLN A 78 14.35 17.35 -4.11
CA GLN A 78 14.44 16.22 -5.05
C GLN A 78 13.16 16.04 -5.89
N VAL A 79 12.06 16.65 -5.46
CA VAL A 79 10.72 16.47 -6.04
C VAL A 79 10.33 17.69 -6.84
N ILE A 80 10.56 18.86 -6.26
CA ILE A 80 10.16 20.15 -6.78
C ILE A 80 10.89 20.44 -8.11
N GLY A 81 10.15 20.95 -9.10
CA GLY A 81 10.64 21.18 -10.46
C GLY A 81 10.65 19.94 -11.38
N ASN A 82 10.38 18.73 -10.87
CA ASN A 82 10.12 17.55 -11.68
C ASN A 82 8.64 17.18 -11.59
N GLN A 83 7.90 17.43 -12.66
CA GLN A 83 6.44 17.22 -12.70
C GLN A 83 6.04 15.76 -12.40
N LEU A 84 6.81 14.78 -12.88
CA LEU A 84 6.50 13.37 -12.66
C LEU A 84 6.74 12.98 -11.21
N ALA A 85 7.89 13.35 -10.66
CA ALA A 85 8.22 13.10 -9.26
C ALA A 85 7.23 13.81 -8.32
N THR A 86 6.83 15.04 -8.65
CA THR A 86 5.83 15.80 -7.90
C THR A 86 4.46 15.12 -7.93
N ALA A 87 4.03 14.61 -9.08
CA ALA A 87 2.77 13.88 -9.20
C ALA A 87 2.79 12.56 -8.41
N GLU A 88 3.87 11.79 -8.49
CA GLU A 88 4.04 10.54 -7.72
C GLU A 88 4.10 10.80 -6.22
N ALA A 89 4.83 11.83 -5.80
CA ALA A 89 4.88 12.28 -4.41
C ALA A 89 3.50 12.71 -3.93
N THR A 90 2.76 13.49 -4.72
CA THR A 90 1.40 13.94 -4.35
C THR A 90 0.43 12.77 -4.23
N ALA A 91 0.50 11.80 -5.15
CA ALA A 91 -0.34 10.60 -5.11
C ALA A 91 -0.06 9.75 -3.86
N SER A 92 1.22 9.49 -3.58
CA SER A 92 1.63 8.71 -2.40
C SER A 92 1.25 9.42 -1.10
N GLY A 93 1.45 10.75 -1.06
CA GLY A 93 1.09 11.59 0.07
C GLY A 93 -0.41 11.60 0.33
N ARG A 94 -1.23 11.63 -0.73
CA ARG A 94 -2.68 11.49 -0.63
C ARG A 94 -3.10 10.16 -0.01
N ASP A 95 -2.50 9.06 -0.44
CA ASP A 95 -2.85 7.74 0.08
C ASP A 95 -2.47 7.62 1.57
N PHE A 96 -1.32 8.18 1.94
CA PHE A 96 -0.92 8.29 3.34
C PHE A 96 -1.86 9.18 4.16
N LEU A 97 -2.27 10.32 3.61
CA LEU A 97 -3.23 11.23 4.23
C LEU A 97 -4.59 10.58 4.44
N ASN A 98 -5.08 9.82 3.46
CA ASN A 98 -6.30 9.01 3.59
C ASN A 98 -6.15 7.97 4.71
N HIS A 99 -4.96 7.37 4.84
CA HIS A 99 -4.70 6.45 5.95
C HIS A 99 -4.69 7.16 7.32
N ILE A 100 -4.32 8.44 7.39
CA ILE A 100 -4.30 9.19 8.65
C ILE A 100 -5.69 9.73 8.99
N PHE A 101 -6.26 10.52 8.08
CA PHE A 101 -7.44 11.35 8.31
C PHE A 101 -8.75 10.67 7.88
N GLY A 102 -8.70 9.68 6.97
CA GLY A 102 -9.88 9.03 6.42
C GLY A 102 -10.88 10.04 5.86
N ASP A 103 -12.14 9.91 6.25
CA ASP A 103 -13.24 10.77 5.79
C ASP A 103 -13.07 12.25 6.19
N ASN A 104 -12.22 12.55 7.18
CA ASN A 104 -11.98 13.93 7.62
C ASN A 104 -10.94 14.66 6.76
N LEU A 105 -10.29 14.00 5.80
CA LEU A 105 -9.23 14.62 5.01
C LEU A 105 -9.70 15.90 4.32
N THR A 106 -10.87 15.87 3.67
CA THR A 106 -11.44 17.06 3.00
C THR A 106 -11.68 18.21 3.98
N ASN A 107 -12.28 17.92 5.13
CA ASN A 107 -12.57 18.93 6.16
C ASN A 107 -11.29 19.54 6.74
N VAL A 108 -10.28 18.70 7.00
CA VAL A 108 -8.97 19.13 7.50
C VAL A 108 -8.27 20.03 6.48
N THR A 109 -8.25 19.63 5.21
CA THR A 109 -7.69 20.44 4.12
C THR A 109 -8.42 21.78 4.00
N GLU A 110 -9.73 21.81 4.10
CA GLU A 110 -10.52 23.04 4.03
C GLU A 110 -10.17 23.99 5.18
N LEU A 111 -10.12 23.50 6.41
CA LEU A 111 -9.73 24.30 7.58
C LEU A 111 -8.30 24.84 7.47
N ILE A 112 -7.35 24.05 6.97
CA ILE A 112 -5.98 24.51 6.71
C ILE A 112 -5.97 25.59 5.61
N SER A 113 -6.77 25.43 4.56
CA SER A 113 -6.86 26.41 3.47
C SER A 113 -7.39 27.76 3.97
N LEU A 114 -8.40 27.74 4.84
CA LEU A 114 -8.98 28.92 5.50
C LEU A 114 -7.95 29.60 6.42
N TYR A 115 -7.20 28.82 7.20
CA TYR A 115 -6.14 29.34 8.06
C TYR A 115 -5.01 30.00 7.27
N GLY A 116 -4.54 29.35 6.20
CA GLY A 116 -3.45 29.86 5.36
C GLY A 116 -3.88 31.00 4.43
N GLY A 117 -5.17 31.11 4.13
CA GLY A 117 -5.68 31.98 3.06
C GLY A 117 -5.29 31.48 1.66
N ALA A 118 -5.11 30.16 1.52
CA ALA A 118 -4.74 29.50 0.27
C ALA A 118 -5.96 28.88 -0.40
N LYS A 119 -5.87 28.55 -1.69
CA LYS A 119 -6.87 27.69 -2.33
C LYS A 119 -6.86 26.30 -1.68
N PRO A 120 -8.02 25.62 -1.55
CA PRO A 120 -8.09 24.26 -1.00
C PRO A 120 -7.16 23.26 -1.71
N GLN A 121 -7.06 23.36 -3.03
CA GLN A 121 -6.16 22.52 -3.83
C GLN A 121 -4.68 22.76 -3.47
N SER A 122 -4.26 24.01 -3.35
CA SER A 122 -2.87 24.35 -2.97
C SER A 122 -2.56 23.88 -1.55
N ALA A 123 -3.50 24.05 -0.61
CA ALA A 123 -3.36 23.55 0.75
C ALA A 123 -3.24 22.01 0.79
N PHE A 124 -4.05 21.32 -0.02
CA PHE A 124 -3.97 19.88 -0.17
C PHE A 124 -2.62 19.43 -0.72
N GLU A 125 -2.12 20.07 -1.78
CA GLU A 125 -0.86 19.71 -2.41
C GLU A 125 0.32 19.91 -1.44
N VAL A 126 0.37 21.02 -0.72
CA VAL A 126 1.37 21.23 0.35
C VAL A 126 1.27 20.14 1.41
N LEU A 127 0.06 19.83 1.88
CA LEU A 127 -0.17 18.80 2.89
C LEU A 127 0.26 17.40 2.38
N ALA A 128 0.00 17.07 1.12
CA ALA A 128 0.41 15.82 0.49
C ALA A 128 1.94 15.73 0.36
N GLN A 129 2.61 16.83 0.00
CA GLN A 129 4.07 16.90 -0.07
C GLN A 129 4.71 16.70 1.30
N ILE A 130 4.23 17.40 2.34
CA ILE A 130 4.65 17.17 3.74
C ILE A 130 4.49 15.69 4.12
N SER A 131 3.34 15.12 3.73
CA SER A 131 2.98 13.74 4.07
C SER A 131 3.90 12.72 3.42
N THR A 132 4.33 12.94 2.19
CA THR A 132 5.26 12.05 1.49
C THR A 132 6.64 12.03 2.11
N ILE A 133 7.15 13.20 2.55
CA ILE A 133 8.42 13.26 3.29
C ILE A 133 8.29 12.50 4.60
N LEU A 134 7.23 12.77 5.37
CA LEU A 134 7.00 12.08 6.64
C LEU A 134 6.89 10.56 6.43
N MET A 135 6.14 10.14 5.42
CA MET A 135 6.02 8.74 5.02
C MET A 135 7.38 8.14 4.64
N GLY A 136 8.21 8.85 3.88
CA GLY A 136 9.56 8.42 3.50
C GLY A 136 10.50 8.26 4.70
N ILE A 137 10.44 9.19 5.66
CA ILE A 137 11.22 9.11 6.91
C ILE A 137 10.80 7.90 7.74
N LEU A 138 9.49 7.73 7.97
CA LEU A 138 8.95 6.63 8.77
C LEU A 138 9.19 5.27 8.10
N GLY A 139 9.00 5.21 6.79
CA GLY A 139 9.20 4.01 5.99
C GLY A 139 10.66 3.55 5.96
N ARG A 140 11.62 4.48 5.82
CA ARG A 140 13.05 4.12 5.92
C ARG A 140 13.44 3.69 7.33
N GLN A 141 12.92 4.36 8.35
CA GLN A 141 13.15 3.96 9.74
C GLN A 141 12.60 2.56 10.02
N GLU A 142 11.45 2.21 9.43
CA GLU A 142 10.88 0.87 9.49
C GLU A 142 11.81 -0.16 8.85
N GLN A 143 12.24 0.07 7.60
CA GLN A 143 13.12 -0.84 6.86
C GLN A 143 14.53 -0.99 7.45
N GLU A 144 15.10 0.08 8.02
CA GLU A 144 16.48 0.08 8.54
C GLU A 144 16.57 -0.37 10.01
N LYS A 145 15.58 -0.01 10.84
CA LYS A 145 15.65 -0.19 12.31
C LYS A 145 14.54 -1.07 12.88
N GLY A 146 13.61 -1.57 12.07
CA GLY A 146 12.52 -2.43 12.51
C GLY A 146 11.53 -1.67 13.40
N LEU A 147 10.96 -0.59 12.87
CA LEU A 147 9.97 0.22 13.59
C LEU A 147 8.75 -0.64 13.95
N THR A 148 8.51 -0.85 15.24
CA THR A 148 7.35 -1.59 15.73
C THR A 148 6.21 -0.66 16.09
N ALA A 149 4.98 -1.18 16.09
CA ALA A 149 3.78 -0.44 16.48
C ALA A 149 3.89 0.17 17.89
N GLU A 150 4.53 -0.54 18.83
CA GLU A 150 4.69 -0.08 20.22
C GLU A 150 5.74 1.03 20.35
N ASN A 151 6.87 0.92 19.62
CA ASN A 151 7.89 1.97 19.60
C ASN A 151 7.35 3.25 18.95
N LEU A 152 6.58 3.11 17.86
CA LEU A 152 5.95 4.23 17.18
C LEU A 152 4.93 4.95 18.09
N LYS A 153 4.06 4.19 18.77
CA LYS A 153 3.14 4.73 19.77
C LYS A 153 3.90 5.50 20.84
N THR A 154 4.93 4.90 21.43
CA THR A 154 5.70 5.54 22.49
C THR A 154 6.34 6.86 22.03
N LEU A 155 6.89 6.90 20.81
CA LEU A 155 7.55 8.08 20.26
C LEU A 155 6.58 9.24 19.98
N LEU A 156 5.43 8.93 19.36
CA LEU A 156 4.43 9.94 18.99
C LEU A 156 3.59 10.38 20.20
N LEU A 157 3.23 9.46 21.10
CA LEU A 157 2.53 9.79 22.35
C LEU A 157 3.40 10.59 23.31
N GLY A 158 4.70 10.31 23.34
CA GLY A 158 5.68 11.09 24.10
C GLY A 158 5.71 12.56 23.71
N GLN A 159 5.38 12.89 22.45
CA GLN A 159 5.37 14.25 21.91
C GLN A 159 3.95 14.80 21.66
N ALA A 160 2.90 14.03 21.98
CA ALA A 160 1.52 14.39 21.70
C ALA A 160 1.10 15.76 22.27
N THR A 161 1.58 16.06 23.48
CA THR A 161 1.33 17.37 24.13
C THR A 161 2.02 18.51 23.38
N GLU A 162 3.24 18.31 22.87
CA GLU A 162 3.95 19.31 22.07
C GLU A 162 3.21 19.59 20.76
N PHE A 163 2.75 18.54 20.06
CA PHE A 163 1.98 18.70 18.82
C PHE A 163 0.70 19.50 19.03
N ARG A 164 0.01 19.26 20.17
CA ARG A 164 -1.17 20.04 20.54
C ARG A 164 -0.84 21.50 20.81
N GLN A 165 0.25 21.78 21.52
CA GLN A 165 0.66 23.15 21.85
C GLN A 165 1.14 23.95 20.63
N MET A 166 1.62 23.25 19.60
CA MET A 166 2.09 23.85 18.34
C MET A 166 0.98 24.11 17.33
N LEU A 167 -0.25 23.65 17.56
CA LEU A 167 -1.39 24.03 16.72
C LEU A 167 -1.58 25.55 16.78
N PRO A 168 -1.48 26.24 15.63
CA PRO A 168 -1.64 27.68 15.62
C PRO A 168 -3.08 28.08 15.96
N LYS A 169 -3.21 29.29 16.51
CA LYS A 169 -4.52 29.90 16.76
C LYS A 169 -5.25 30.06 15.43
N GLY A 170 -6.46 29.53 15.33
CA GLY A 170 -7.24 29.43 14.08
C GLY A 170 -7.40 28.01 13.54
N LEU A 171 -6.66 27.01 14.07
CA LEU A 171 -6.86 25.58 13.75
C LEU A 171 -7.41 24.78 14.93
N GLU A 172 -7.98 25.43 15.94
CA GLU A 172 -8.61 24.74 17.07
C GLU A 172 -9.79 23.86 16.62
N GLU A 173 -10.46 24.25 15.53
CA GLU A 173 -11.54 23.45 14.95
C GLU A 173 -11.04 22.11 14.40
N VAL A 174 -9.85 22.08 13.77
CA VAL A 174 -9.20 20.83 13.39
C VAL A 174 -8.90 19.99 14.63
N GLY A 175 -8.42 20.63 15.69
CA GLY A 175 -8.19 19.98 16.97
C GLY A 175 -9.44 19.33 17.55
N ARG A 176 -10.58 20.00 17.49
CA ARG A 176 -11.87 19.48 17.94
C ARG A 176 -12.40 18.37 17.03
N LEU A 177 -12.31 18.56 15.72
CA LEU A 177 -12.74 17.59 14.71
C LEU A 177 -11.99 16.26 14.86
N MET A 178 -10.68 16.34 15.06
CA MET A 178 -9.80 15.18 15.16
C MET A 178 -9.65 14.65 16.59
N GLY A 179 -10.20 15.34 17.60
CA GLY A 179 -10.04 14.96 19.00
C GLY A 179 -8.61 15.14 19.53
N PHE A 180 -7.87 16.13 19.01
CA PHE A 180 -6.54 16.49 19.52
C PHE A 180 -6.60 17.00 20.97
N ASP A 181 -7.77 17.42 21.43
CA ASP A 181 -7.97 17.81 22.83
C ASP A 181 -7.85 16.65 23.82
N GLU A 182 -7.97 15.41 23.35
CA GLU A 182 -7.78 14.20 24.15
C GLU A 182 -6.35 13.67 24.07
N LEU A 183 -5.50 14.26 23.22
CA LEU A 183 -4.09 13.91 23.13
C LEU A 183 -3.38 14.42 24.38
N VAL A 184 -3.19 13.51 25.33
CA VAL A 184 -2.41 13.73 26.54
C VAL A 184 -1.23 12.76 26.51
N THR A 185 -0.03 13.27 26.73
CA THR A 185 1.14 12.42 26.94
C THR A 185 0.90 11.61 28.23
N PRO A 186 0.86 10.27 28.19
CA PRO A 186 0.54 9.48 29.37
C PRO A 186 1.56 9.75 30.49
N ALA A 187 1.07 10.24 31.63
CA ALA A 187 1.85 10.41 32.85
C ALA A 187 2.07 9.04 33.54
N GLY A 188 2.70 8.10 32.85
CA GLY A 188 3.32 6.95 33.50
C GLY A 188 4.55 7.39 34.29
N PRO A 189 5.18 6.52 35.10
CA PRO A 189 6.55 6.77 35.52
C PRO A 189 7.30 7.18 34.27
N GLN A 190 8.01 8.31 34.33
CA GLN A 190 9.06 8.53 33.36
C GLN A 190 10.03 7.36 33.58
N THR A 191 9.80 6.23 32.92
CA THR A 191 10.92 5.55 32.33
C THR A 191 11.54 6.67 31.53
N GLU A 192 12.60 7.21 32.11
CA GLU A 192 13.77 7.70 31.42
C GLU A 192 14.12 6.63 30.40
N VAL A 193 13.29 6.48 29.36
CA VAL A 193 13.73 5.98 28.09
C VAL A 193 14.63 7.12 27.70
N GLN A 194 15.90 6.99 28.09
CA GLN A 194 16.97 7.77 27.53
C GLN A 194 16.69 7.75 26.05
N GLY A 195 16.17 8.86 25.55
CA GLY A 195 15.98 9.11 24.14
C GLY A 195 17.39 9.25 23.58
N THR A 196 18.07 8.11 23.44
CA THR A 196 19.26 7.97 22.65
C THR A 196 18.77 7.96 21.21
N ASP A 197 18.64 9.16 20.67
CA ASP A 197 19.18 9.55 19.37
C ASP A 197 18.94 8.57 18.21
N ASN A 198 17.72 8.02 18.08
CA ASN A 198 17.39 7.10 17.00
C ASN A 198 17.09 7.78 15.65
N LEU A 199 17.37 9.08 15.49
CA LEU A 199 17.27 9.79 14.21
C LEU A 199 18.51 10.64 13.85
N SER A 200 19.54 10.70 14.69
CA SER A 200 20.80 11.36 14.34
C SER A 200 21.87 10.31 14.06
N ASN A 201 22.48 10.46 12.89
CA ASN A 201 23.49 9.57 12.34
C ASN A 201 24.60 9.17 13.34
N ASN A 202 24.85 7.86 13.38
CA ASN A 202 26.09 7.20 13.80
C ASN A 202 26.44 7.18 15.31
N VAL A 203 25.74 6.36 16.11
CA VAL A 203 26.34 5.61 17.23
C VAL A 203 25.64 4.25 17.37
N ILE A 204 26.42 3.18 17.23
CA ILE A 204 26.09 1.81 17.63
C ILE A 204 25.79 1.85 19.14
N ASN A 205 24.57 1.51 19.58
CA ASN A 205 24.29 1.29 21.01
C ASN A 205 23.81 -0.16 21.27
N PRO A 206 24.45 -0.95 22.17
CA PRO A 206 24.21 -2.39 22.30
C PRO A 206 23.01 -2.78 23.19
N ASN A 207 22.20 -1.84 23.68
CA ASN A 207 21.24 -2.09 24.76
C ASN A 207 19.77 -1.78 24.41
N ILE A 208 19.39 -1.92 23.13
CA ILE A 208 17.98 -2.13 22.80
C ILE A 208 17.71 -3.62 23.04
N PRO A 209 16.82 -4.04 23.95
CA PRO A 209 16.34 -5.41 23.93
C PRO A 209 15.64 -5.61 22.59
N LYS A 210 16.36 -6.24 21.67
CA LYS A 210 15.86 -6.73 20.40
C LYS A 210 14.61 -7.54 20.71
N SER A 211 13.44 -7.09 20.24
CA SER A 211 12.26 -7.95 20.33
C SER A 211 12.57 -9.20 19.49
N PRO A 212 12.37 -10.41 20.03
CA PRO A 212 12.55 -11.66 19.29
C PRO A 212 11.58 -11.81 18.11
N GLU A 213 10.64 -10.88 17.90
CA GLU A 213 9.77 -10.87 16.73
C GLU A 213 10.40 -10.23 15.48
N GLY A 214 11.24 -9.20 15.63
CA GLY A 214 11.87 -8.50 14.50
C GLY A 214 13.02 -9.29 13.85
N GLU A 215 13.79 -10.01 14.66
CA GLU A 215 14.92 -10.82 14.19
C GLU A 215 14.45 -12.08 13.41
N ARG A 216 13.23 -12.57 13.64
CA ARG A 216 12.70 -13.75 12.94
C ARG A 216 12.32 -13.49 11.48
N ARG A 217 12.19 -12.23 11.06
CA ARG A 217 11.82 -11.89 9.67
C ARG A 217 13.02 -11.64 8.74
N HIS A 218 14.22 -11.33 9.27
CA HIS A 218 15.36 -10.95 8.43
C HIS A 218 16.54 -11.94 8.38
N GLU A 219 16.53 -13.03 9.15
CA GLU A 219 17.59 -14.05 9.00
C GLU A 219 17.39 -15.02 7.83
N ASN A 220 16.22 -15.02 7.17
CA ASN A 220 15.87 -16.17 6.32
C ASN A 220 15.34 -15.82 4.92
N VAL A 221 15.98 -14.89 4.20
CA VAL A 221 15.86 -14.81 2.72
C VAL A 221 17.11 -15.29 1.98
N ARG A 222 18.27 -15.36 2.64
CA ARG A 222 19.49 -15.95 2.04
C ARG A 222 19.39 -17.47 1.92
N TRP A 223 18.93 -18.17 2.97
CA TRP A 223 18.67 -19.63 2.86
C TRP A 223 17.59 -19.92 1.82
N LEU A 224 16.57 -19.05 1.65
CA LEU A 224 15.46 -19.25 0.73
C LEU A 224 15.94 -19.10 -0.71
N ARG A 225 16.91 -18.21 -0.95
CA ARG A 225 17.63 -18.12 -2.23
C ARG A 225 18.44 -19.40 -2.51
N TRP A 226 19.16 -19.94 -1.54
CA TRP A 226 19.87 -21.22 -1.71
C TRP A 226 18.91 -22.41 -1.88
N ALA A 227 17.76 -22.41 -1.20
CA ALA A 227 16.71 -23.41 -1.36
C ALA A 227 16.06 -23.33 -2.75
N MET A 228 15.78 -22.13 -3.26
CA MET A 228 15.32 -21.91 -4.64
C MET A 228 16.33 -22.38 -5.68
N VAL A 229 17.62 -22.10 -5.47
CA VAL A 229 18.68 -22.59 -6.36
C VAL A 229 18.78 -24.11 -6.31
N ALA A 230 18.69 -24.73 -5.13
CA ALA A 230 18.71 -26.19 -4.99
C ALA A 230 17.48 -26.84 -5.66
N ILE A 231 16.28 -26.28 -5.49
CA ILE A 231 15.06 -26.75 -6.14
C ILE A 231 15.14 -26.58 -7.66
N ALA A 232 15.67 -25.46 -8.15
CA ALA A 232 15.85 -25.22 -9.59
C ALA A 232 16.83 -26.23 -10.21
N VAL A 233 17.94 -26.55 -9.52
CA VAL A 233 18.89 -27.59 -9.96
C VAL A 233 18.25 -28.98 -9.92
N LEU A 234 17.44 -29.28 -8.92
CA LEU A 234 16.74 -30.57 -8.80
C LEU A 234 15.69 -30.74 -9.92
N VAL A 235 14.92 -29.69 -10.22
CA VAL A 235 13.98 -29.68 -11.36
C VAL A 235 14.72 -29.81 -12.68
N LEU A 236 15.87 -29.13 -12.86
CA LEU A 236 16.70 -29.27 -14.06
C LEU A 236 17.26 -30.69 -14.20
N ALA A 237 17.72 -31.30 -13.11
CA ALA A 237 18.20 -32.68 -13.09
C ALA A 237 17.09 -33.68 -13.42
N LEU A 238 15.87 -33.48 -12.90
CA LEU A 238 14.71 -34.30 -13.24
C LEU A 238 14.28 -34.15 -14.71
N LEU A 239 14.41 -32.94 -15.27
CA LEU A 239 14.16 -32.72 -16.71
C LEU A 239 15.21 -33.43 -17.58
N ILE A 240 16.49 -33.42 -17.18
CA ILE A 240 17.55 -34.14 -17.88
C ILE A 240 17.36 -35.66 -17.73
N GLN A 241 16.95 -36.15 -16.56
CA GLN A 241 16.67 -37.56 -16.31
C GLN A 241 15.43 -38.04 -17.08
N LYS A 242 14.44 -37.16 -17.29
CA LYS A 242 13.25 -37.44 -18.11
C LYS A 242 13.53 -37.32 -19.61
N CYS A 243 14.54 -36.55 -20.02
CA CYS A 243 15.02 -36.49 -21.41
C CYS A 243 16.00 -37.61 -21.78
N SER A 244 16.71 -38.20 -20.82
CA SER A 244 17.62 -39.34 -21.10
C SER A 244 16.89 -40.69 -21.18
N GLN A 245 15.64 -40.76 -20.69
CA GLN A 245 14.82 -41.98 -20.70
C GLN A 245 13.95 -42.11 -21.96
N ASN A 246 14.34 -41.47 -23.06
CA ASN A 246 13.65 -41.55 -24.35
C ASN A 246 14.61 -41.70 -25.55
N GLN A 247 15.73 -42.40 -25.38
CA GLN A 247 16.63 -42.76 -26.49
C GLN A 247 17.14 -44.22 -26.46
N ASN A 248 16.34 -45.16 -25.98
CA ASN A 248 16.56 -46.57 -26.31
C ASN A 248 15.39 -47.09 -27.14
N GLY A 249 15.51 -46.90 -28.46
CA GLY A 249 14.70 -47.61 -29.44
C GLY A 249 14.38 -46.78 -30.67
N THR A 250 15.27 -46.78 -31.66
CA THR A 250 14.89 -46.74 -33.09
C THR A 250 16.02 -47.32 -33.92
N ASP A 251 15.92 -48.61 -34.24
CA ASP A 251 16.33 -49.11 -35.54
C ASP A 251 15.32 -48.62 -36.59
N GLY A 252 15.82 -48.20 -37.75
CA GLY A 252 15.11 -48.31 -39.02
C GLY A 252 14.41 -47.06 -39.56
N VAL A 253 15.10 -46.29 -40.41
CA VAL A 253 14.50 -45.75 -41.63
C VAL A 253 15.38 -46.17 -42.81
N SER A 254 14.96 -47.25 -43.48
CA SER A 254 15.32 -47.50 -44.87
C SER A 254 14.43 -46.63 -45.75
N THR A 255 15.05 -45.71 -46.49
CA THR A 255 14.45 -45.14 -47.69
C THR A 255 14.51 -46.21 -48.78
N ASP A 256 13.38 -46.86 -49.07
CA ASP A 256 13.24 -47.72 -50.24
C ASP A 256 12.36 -47.05 -51.31
N SER A 257 12.76 -47.31 -52.54
CA SER A 257 12.39 -46.62 -53.76
C SER A 257 11.06 -47.11 -54.35
N THR A 258 10.55 -46.32 -55.29
CA THR A 258 9.73 -46.75 -56.43
C THR A 258 8.21 -46.82 -56.24
N ARG A 259 7.58 -45.65 -56.42
CA ARG A 259 6.44 -45.37 -57.33
C ARG A 259 5.97 -46.58 -58.18
N THR A 260 4.69 -46.98 -58.14
CA THR A 260 3.90 -47.54 -59.29
C THR A 260 2.40 -47.73 -58.90
N VAL A 261 1.52 -47.04 -59.67
CA VAL A 261 0.16 -47.41 -60.17
C VAL A 261 -1.02 -47.66 -59.21
N GLU A 262 -1.96 -46.70 -59.25
CA GLU A 262 -3.36 -46.83 -59.73
C GLU A 262 -4.19 -48.08 -59.38
N SER A 263 -5.38 -47.88 -58.81
CA SER A 263 -6.69 -48.20 -59.41
C SER A 263 -7.76 -48.55 -58.35
N ASN A 264 -8.87 -47.81 -58.44
CA ASN A 264 -10.27 -48.16 -58.17
C ASN A 264 -10.62 -49.30 -57.19
N ALA A 265 -11.52 -49.02 -56.25
CA ALA A 265 -12.92 -49.48 -56.35
C ALA A 265 -13.72 -49.09 -55.10
N VAL A 266 -14.97 -48.71 -55.36
CA VAL A 266 -16.06 -48.45 -54.42
C VAL A 266 -16.73 -49.80 -54.07
N GLU A 267 -17.10 -50.02 -52.81
CA GLU A 267 -18.35 -50.68 -52.35
C GLU A 267 -18.27 -50.88 -50.82
N ASP A 268 -19.08 -50.27 -49.98
CA ASP A 268 -20.54 -50.33 -49.75
C ASP A 268 -20.95 -51.41 -48.72
N THR A 269 -21.77 -50.95 -47.77
CA THR A 269 -22.72 -51.63 -46.89
C THR A 269 -22.48 -53.07 -46.40
N SER A 270 -22.61 -53.27 -45.08
CA SER A 270 -23.71 -54.06 -44.47
C SER A 270 -23.39 -54.62 -43.08
N ALA A 271 -24.28 -54.28 -42.14
CA ALA A 271 -24.92 -55.16 -41.15
C ALA A 271 -24.02 -56.11 -40.31
N ALA A 272 -23.85 -55.83 -39.01
CA ALA A 272 -24.76 -56.23 -37.91
C ALA A 272 -24.55 -57.69 -37.45
N THR A 273 -24.55 -57.92 -36.12
CA THR A 273 -25.38 -58.94 -35.43
C THR A 273 -24.93 -59.19 -33.97
N LYS A 274 -25.84 -58.78 -33.03
CA LYS A 274 -26.25 -59.38 -31.73
C LYS A 274 -25.23 -59.41 -30.56
N GLN A 275 -25.56 -59.05 -29.31
CA GLN A 275 -26.82 -59.05 -28.51
C GLN A 275 -26.86 -57.77 -27.62
N SER A 276 -27.94 -56.95 -27.56
CA SER A 276 -29.22 -57.08 -26.79
C SER A 276 -28.97 -57.27 -25.29
N ILE A 277 -29.26 -56.34 -24.35
CA ILE A 277 -30.53 -55.69 -23.92
C ILE A 277 -31.69 -56.68 -23.66
N GLU A 278 -31.91 -56.96 -22.38
CA GLU A 278 -33.12 -57.45 -21.67
C GLU A 278 -32.85 -57.08 -20.19
N GLU A 279 -33.68 -56.46 -19.36
CA GLU A 279 -35.11 -56.10 -19.28
C GLU A 279 -35.17 -54.91 -18.29
N ALA A 280 -35.84 -53.79 -18.61
CA ALA A 280 -37.26 -53.50 -18.31
C ALA A 280 -37.49 -53.15 -16.81
N ASN A 281 -38.34 -52.21 -16.42
CA ASN A 281 -39.55 -51.73 -17.07
C ASN A 281 -40.13 -50.50 -16.34
N GLY A 282 -40.82 -49.65 -17.10
CA GLY A 282 -42.01 -48.86 -16.69
C GLY A 282 -41.80 -47.69 -15.70
N GLN A 283 -42.55 -46.59 -15.74
CA GLN A 283 -43.69 -46.23 -16.58
C GLN A 283 -43.99 -44.74 -16.31
N THR A 284 -44.23 -44.01 -17.41
CA THR A 284 -45.33 -43.04 -17.64
C THR A 284 -45.89 -42.21 -16.48
N THR A 285 -45.89 -40.88 -16.65
CA THR A 285 -47.08 -40.00 -16.80
C THR A 285 -46.55 -38.58 -17.01
N ASP A 286 -46.69 -37.92 -18.17
CA ASP A 286 -47.90 -37.38 -18.82
C ASP A 286 -48.29 -35.96 -18.33
N SER A 287 -48.79 -35.17 -19.29
CA SER A 287 -49.31 -33.79 -19.27
C SER A 287 -48.29 -32.67 -19.54
N THR A 288 -48.09 -32.18 -20.77
CA THR A 288 -48.94 -31.24 -21.58
C THR A 288 -49.25 -29.93 -20.84
N ALA A 289 -49.22 -28.71 -21.37
CA ALA A 289 -48.83 -28.10 -22.64
C ALA A 289 -48.97 -26.55 -22.45
N SER A 290 -48.34 -25.77 -23.35
CA SER A 290 -48.76 -24.47 -23.91
C SER A 290 -49.03 -23.23 -23.00
N GLY A 291 -48.44 -22.08 -23.39
CA GLY A 291 -48.77 -20.71 -22.92
C GLY A 291 -50.15 -20.22 -23.41
N PRO A 292 -50.41 -18.92 -23.72
CA PRO A 292 -49.65 -17.66 -23.57
C PRO A 292 -50.54 -16.48 -23.02
N LEU A 293 -50.06 -15.22 -23.13
CA LEU A 293 -50.78 -13.92 -22.94
C LEU A 293 -51.31 -13.63 -21.52
N GLY A 294 -51.35 -12.42 -20.97
CA GLY A 294 -51.27 -11.04 -21.45
C GLY A 294 -51.99 -10.15 -20.42
N THR A 295 -52.01 -8.84 -20.68
CA THR A 295 -52.66 -7.72 -19.94
C THR A 295 -51.84 -7.10 -18.80
N ARG A 296 -51.42 -5.81 -18.83
CA ARG A 296 -52.01 -4.51 -19.24
C ARG A 296 -52.60 -3.75 -18.03
N ASP A 297 -51.77 -2.87 -17.48
CA ASP A 297 -51.98 -1.40 -17.40
C ASP A 297 -52.94 -0.80 -16.35
N SER A 298 -52.68 0.50 -16.11
CA SER A 298 -53.46 1.55 -15.41
C SER A 298 -52.91 1.94 -14.02
N SER A 299 -52.13 3.04 -13.90
CA SER A 299 -52.60 4.44 -13.76
C SER A 299 -53.47 4.64 -12.50
N GLY A 300 -53.28 5.60 -11.60
CA GLY A 300 -52.50 6.83 -11.54
C GLY A 300 -53.23 7.81 -10.60
N SER A 301 -52.61 8.95 -10.28
CA SER A 301 -53.21 10.23 -9.87
C SER A 301 -53.24 10.65 -8.38
N ASN A 302 -52.61 11.81 -8.17
CA ASN A 302 -52.90 12.93 -7.23
C ASN A 302 -52.88 12.64 -5.72
N ARG A 303 -52.21 13.45 -4.90
CA ARG A 303 -52.29 14.92 -4.80
C ARG A 303 -51.14 15.46 -3.97
#